data_AF-A0AAD6AQ63-F1
#
_entry.id   AF-A0AAD6AQ63-F1
#
_cell.length_a   1.000
_cell.length_b   1.000
_cell.length_c   1.000
_cell.angle_alpha   90.00
_cell.angle_beta   90.00
_cell.angle_gamma   90.00
#
_symmetry.space_group_name_H-M   'P 1'
#
loop_
_entity.id
_entity.type
_entity.pdbx_description
1 polymer ?
#
loop_
_entity_poly.entity_id
_entity_poly.type
_entity_poly.pdbx_seq_one_letter_code
_entity_poly.pdbx_strand_id
1 'polypeptide(L)'
;MASLGKSFISLITLAFSIPYQVIRRLQGLDEVLPRLDPHSAARHFASIQRWKAKREVSCPRKGAFLLYSQKKLAHLEQTEQGGEPDVCGRKASILQLIQQWQALDDSSRSKYSRKSSRCPEPSLGQLRPDVCFGSVSENFHSITEKYLQSEGRRKQDSIDTNSLRQLLHYKWQRSLCDPGEAVGLLAAQSIGEPSTQMTLNTFHFAGRGEMNVTLGIPRLREILMVASSNIKTPMMRVPVLNTKRALKRAKTLRKKLTRVCLAEVLQKVDVVETLRIEDHLKLRTFKVTFNFLPPDRYCEDKLLTPHQILYFMENRFFRLLLEAIKKRSAKLASIADNDAEGTADNAGLDDVEVEEEREIVDDQANEGDADASDAKRKDKQQEEV
;
A
#
# COMPACT_ATOMS: atom_id res chain seq x y z
N MET A 1 6.52 52.18 -30.60
CA MET A 1 6.54 50.85 -31.23
C MET A 1 7.85 50.50 -31.97
N ALA A 2 8.70 51.46 -32.38
CA ALA A 2 9.97 51.14 -33.08
C ALA A 2 11.25 51.19 -32.19
N SER A 3 11.15 51.60 -30.92
CA SER A 3 12.30 51.74 -30.01
C SER A 3 12.55 50.52 -29.11
N LEU A 4 11.53 49.69 -28.81
CA LEU A 4 11.69 48.49 -27.99
C LEU A 4 12.33 47.31 -28.75
N GLY A 5 12.16 47.26 -30.08
CA GLY A 5 12.72 46.19 -30.93
C GLY A 5 14.25 46.24 -31.05
N LYS A 6 14.87 47.41 -30.92
CA LYS A 6 16.33 47.58 -31.03
C LYS A 6 17.07 47.20 -29.74
N SER A 7 16.45 47.42 -28.58
CA SER A 7 17.04 47.04 -27.29
C SER A 7 16.97 45.52 -27.03
N PHE A 8 15.92 44.84 -27.52
CA PHE A 8 15.76 43.40 -27.35
C PHE A 8 16.70 42.59 -28.26
N ILE A 9 16.93 43.07 -29.50
CA ILE A 9 17.92 42.49 -30.42
C ILE A 9 19.35 42.76 -29.93
N SER A 10 19.61 43.92 -29.31
CA SER A 10 20.91 44.23 -28.71
C SER A 10 21.23 43.34 -27.49
N LEU A 11 20.25 43.05 -26.63
CA LEU A 11 20.41 42.14 -25.48
C LEU A 11 20.63 40.67 -25.88
N ILE A 12 19.97 40.21 -26.96
CA ILE A 12 20.17 38.85 -27.49
C ILE A 12 21.54 38.74 -28.19
N THR A 13 22.03 39.82 -28.81
CA THR A 13 23.37 39.85 -29.42
C THR A 13 24.48 39.95 -28.37
N LEU A 14 24.24 40.63 -27.24
CA LEU A 14 25.16 40.70 -26.10
C LEU A 14 25.25 39.37 -25.34
N ALA A 15 24.18 38.57 -25.29
CA ALA A 15 24.20 37.24 -24.67
C ALA A 15 24.93 36.17 -25.51
N PHE A 16 25.05 36.37 -26.83
CA PHE A 16 25.73 35.44 -27.75
C PHE A 16 27.09 35.93 -28.26
N SER A 17 27.57 37.09 -27.80
CA SER A 17 28.93 37.57 -28.07
C SER A 17 29.80 37.45 -26.83
N ILE A 18 29.92 36.23 -26.29
CA ILE A 18 31.11 35.90 -25.51
C ILE A 18 32.23 35.78 -26.56
N PRO A 19 33.26 36.64 -26.53
CA PRO A 19 34.36 36.57 -27.47
C PRO A 19 34.93 35.14 -27.45
N TYR A 20 35.23 34.57 -28.63
CA TYR A 20 35.86 33.24 -28.74
C TYR A 20 37.13 33.13 -27.87
N GLN A 21 37.77 34.26 -27.58
CA GLN A 21 38.90 34.39 -26.65
C GLN A 21 38.55 34.22 -25.16
N VAL A 22 37.35 34.59 -24.72
CA VAL A 22 36.86 34.39 -23.35
C VAL A 22 36.44 32.94 -23.13
N ILE A 23 35.87 32.30 -24.15
CA ILE A 23 35.60 30.86 -24.18
C ILE A 23 36.90 30.05 -24.06
N ARG A 24 37.98 30.48 -24.74
CA ARG A 24 39.32 29.87 -24.63
C ARG A 24 39.99 30.06 -23.26
N ARG A 25 39.59 31.09 -22.50
CA ARG A 25 40.11 31.37 -21.14
C ARG A 25 39.41 30.56 -20.05
N LEU A 26 38.28 29.93 -20.34
CA LEU A 26 37.61 29.01 -19.42
C LEU A 26 38.40 27.70 -19.38
N GLN A 27 39.33 27.61 -18.43
CA GLN A 27 39.98 26.35 -18.09
C GLN A 27 38.90 25.29 -17.80
N GLY A 28 38.83 24.26 -18.65
CA GLY A 28 37.82 23.18 -18.56
C GLY A 28 36.92 23.01 -19.78
N LEU A 29 36.98 23.88 -20.80
CA LEU A 29 36.18 23.70 -22.01
C LEU A 29 36.50 22.40 -22.75
N ASP A 30 37.79 22.01 -22.79
CA ASP A 30 38.24 20.75 -23.37
C ASP A 30 37.76 19.50 -22.59
N GLU A 31 37.38 19.64 -21.31
CA GLU A 31 36.73 18.57 -20.54
C GLU A 31 35.21 18.50 -20.77
N VAL A 32 34.59 19.63 -21.15
CA VAL A 32 33.14 19.76 -21.34
C VAL A 32 32.71 19.43 -22.77
N LEU A 33 33.51 19.79 -23.78
CA LEU A 33 33.25 19.51 -25.19
C LEU A 33 33.04 18.01 -25.50
N PRO A 34 33.82 17.06 -24.93
CA PRO A 34 33.58 15.62 -25.11
C PRO A 34 32.26 15.15 -24.46
N ARG A 35 31.74 15.88 -23.46
CA ARG A 35 30.49 15.54 -22.77
C ARG A 35 29.25 16.04 -23.50
N LEU A 36 29.41 17.03 -24.39
CA LEU A 36 28.37 17.48 -25.34
C LEU A 36 28.13 16.49 -26.49
N ASP A 37 28.90 15.40 -26.56
CA ASP A 37 28.78 14.39 -27.62
C ASP A 37 27.48 13.54 -27.49
N PRO A 38 26.52 13.66 -28.44
CA PRO A 38 25.31 12.84 -28.46
C PRO A 38 25.59 11.34 -28.59
N HIS A 39 26.75 10.96 -29.16
CA HIS A 39 27.08 9.57 -29.39
C HIS A 39 27.29 8.79 -28.09
N SER A 40 27.70 9.45 -27.02
CA SER A 40 27.88 8.79 -25.72
C SER A 40 26.54 8.36 -25.11
N ALA A 41 25.54 9.25 -25.10
CA ALA A 41 24.19 8.89 -24.67
C ALA A 41 23.54 7.86 -25.60
N ALA A 42 23.67 8.01 -26.92
CA ALA A 42 23.12 7.07 -27.89
C ALA A 42 23.75 5.66 -27.78
N ARG A 43 25.08 5.57 -27.60
CA ARG A 43 25.78 4.30 -27.34
C ARG A 43 25.27 3.64 -26.07
N HIS A 44 25.05 4.42 -25.03
CA HIS A 44 24.52 3.93 -23.75
C HIS A 44 23.10 3.39 -23.90
N PHE A 45 22.20 4.12 -24.57
CA PHE A 45 20.86 3.63 -24.91
C PHE A 45 20.91 2.36 -25.75
N ALA A 46 21.78 2.29 -26.76
CA ALA A 46 21.94 1.10 -27.57
C ALA A 46 22.48 -0.09 -26.74
N SER A 47 23.28 0.16 -25.70
CA SER A 47 23.74 -0.88 -24.77
C SER A 47 22.61 -1.41 -23.89
N ILE A 48 21.74 -0.52 -23.40
CA ILE A 48 20.55 -0.87 -22.61
C ILE A 48 19.57 -1.68 -23.46
N GLN A 49 19.29 -1.25 -24.69
CA GLN A 49 18.40 -1.96 -25.61
C GLN A 49 18.96 -3.33 -25.99
N ARG A 50 20.27 -3.42 -26.29
CA ARG A 50 20.94 -4.70 -26.53
C ARG A 50 20.86 -5.64 -25.32
N TRP A 51 20.95 -5.09 -24.10
CA TRP A 51 20.80 -5.87 -22.88
C TRP A 51 19.35 -6.36 -22.69
N LYS A 52 18.36 -5.47 -22.90
CA LYS A 52 16.92 -5.77 -22.80
C LYS A 52 16.50 -6.83 -23.82
N ALA A 53 16.88 -6.68 -25.09
CA ALA A 53 16.57 -7.65 -26.16
C ALA A 53 17.13 -9.05 -25.88
N LYS A 54 18.32 -9.15 -25.27
CA LYS A 54 18.94 -10.43 -24.89
C LYS A 54 18.28 -11.09 -23.68
N ARG A 55 17.47 -10.35 -22.92
CA ARG A 55 16.94 -10.76 -21.59
C ARG A 55 15.46 -10.43 -21.42
N GLU A 56 14.73 -10.31 -22.53
CA GLU A 56 13.33 -9.87 -22.61
C GLU A 56 12.35 -10.75 -21.81
N VAL A 57 12.79 -11.94 -21.39
CA VAL A 57 12.05 -12.75 -20.43
C VAL A 57 12.37 -12.26 -19.02
N SER A 58 11.43 -11.47 -18.47
CA SER A 58 11.20 -11.18 -17.05
C SER A 58 12.42 -11.35 -16.16
N CYS A 59 13.08 -10.24 -15.79
CA CYS A 59 14.13 -10.20 -14.78
C CYS A 59 13.74 -11.08 -13.58
N PRO A 60 14.25 -12.31 -13.48
CA PRO A 60 13.95 -13.05 -12.29
C PRO A 60 14.90 -12.43 -11.26
N ARG A 61 14.39 -12.06 -10.08
CA ARG A 61 15.22 -11.68 -8.92
C ARG A 61 16.04 -12.91 -8.48
N LYS A 62 16.92 -13.39 -9.36
CA LYS A 62 17.75 -14.58 -9.22
C LYS A 62 19.17 -14.07 -9.13
N GLY A 63 19.64 -13.93 -7.89
CA GLY A 63 21.03 -13.58 -7.61
C GLY A 63 21.99 -14.65 -8.15
N ALA A 64 23.26 -14.29 -8.27
CA ALA A 64 24.31 -15.23 -8.68
C ALA A 64 24.34 -16.48 -7.78
N PHE A 65 24.14 -16.29 -6.47
CA PHE A 65 24.03 -17.37 -5.49
C PHE A 65 22.84 -18.29 -5.73
N LEU A 66 21.68 -17.76 -6.17
CA LEU A 66 20.50 -18.57 -6.41
C LEU A 66 20.67 -19.49 -7.64
N LEU A 67 21.33 -18.99 -8.70
CA LEU A 67 21.67 -19.82 -9.87
C LEU A 67 22.69 -20.91 -9.51
N TYR A 68 23.62 -20.60 -8.61
CA TYR A 68 24.58 -21.56 -8.09
C TYR A 68 23.90 -22.61 -7.21
N SER A 69 23.03 -22.19 -6.29
CA SER A 69 22.32 -23.08 -5.38
C SER A 69 21.43 -24.04 -6.14
N GLN A 70 20.65 -23.58 -7.12
CA GLN A 70 19.81 -24.46 -7.95
C GLN A 70 20.61 -25.57 -8.66
N LYS A 71 21.86 -25.31 -9.03
CA LYS A 71 22.70 -26.28 -9.73
C LYS A 71 23.39 -27.28 -8.78
N LYS A 72 23.74 -26.84 -7.57
CA LYS A 72 24.54 -27.62 -6.62
C LYS A 72 23.74 -28.26 -5.49
N LEU A 73 22.60 -27.70 -5.14
CA LEU A 73 21.73 -28.19 -4.07
C LEU A 73 21.17 -29.58 -4.36
N ALA A 74 20.80 -29.89 -5.61
CA ALA A 74 20.36 -31.22 -6.00
C ALA A 74 21.43 -32.32 -5.80
N HIS A 75 22.72 -31.98 -5.90
CA HIS A 75 23.82 -32.91 -5.62
C HIS A 75 24.10 -33.08 -4.12
N LEU A 76 23.92 -32.02 -3.33
CA LEU A 76 24.15 -32.05 -1.88
C LEU A 76 23.00 -32.75 -1.14
N GLU A 77 21.75 -32.55 -1.58
CA GLU A 77 20.58 -33.25 -1.01
C GLU A 77 20.58 -34.76 -1.27
N GLN A 78 21.23 -35.23 -2.33
CA GLN A 78 21.41 -36.67 -2.59
C GLN A 78 22.51 -37.29 -1.70
N THR A 79 23.41 -36.47 -1.18
CA THR A 79 24.56 -36.91 -0.36
C THR A 79 24.20 -36.96 1.13
N GLU A 80 23.21 -36.17 1.59
CA GLU A 80 22.73 -36.17 2.97
C GLU A 80 21.48 -37.05 3.14
N GLN A 81 21.66 -38.25 3.69
CA GLN A 81 20.57 -38.99 4.33
C GLN A 81 20.62 -38.74 5.85
N GLY A 82 19.80 -37.81 6.34
CA GLY A 82 19.39 -37.75 7.77
C GLY A 82 20.30 -36.99 8.74
N GLY A 83 20.48 -35.67 8.56
CA GLY A 83 21.04 -34.79 9.60
C GLY A 83 19.95 -33.95 10.28
N GLU A 84 19.97 -33.86 11.62
CA GLU A 84 19.06 -32.98 12.37
C GLU A 84 19.30 -31.48 12.03
N PRO A 85 18.23 -30.66 11.96
CA PRO A 85 18.37 -29.24 11.71
C PRO A 85 19.00 -28.51 12.90
N ASP A 86 19.89 -27.56 12.61
CA ASP A 86 20.50 -26.67 13.61
C ASP A 86 19.43 -25.78 14.28
N VAL A 87 19.78 -25.13 15.41
CA VAL A 87 18.92 -24.29 16.27
C VAL A 87 18.18 -23.18 15.49
N CYS A 88 18.68 -22.79 14.32
CA CYS A 88 18.07 -21.79 13.43
C CYS A 88 17.18 -22.37 12.31
N GLY A 89 16.88 -23.68 12.33
CA GLY A 89 16.01 -24.37 11.37
C GLY A 89 16.59 -24.54 9.96
N ARG A 90 17.89 -24.31 9.77
CA ARG A 90 18.58 -24.48 8.47
C ARG A 90 19.21 -25.88 8.39
N LYS A 91 19.02 -26.55 7.26
CA LYS A 91 19.65 -27.86 6.98
C LYS A 91 21.18 -27.72 6.81
N ALA A 92 21.93 -28.74 7.23
CA ALA A 92 23.39 -28.78 7.11
C ALA A 92 23.89 -28.59 5.66
N SER A 93 23.23 -29.23 4.69
CA SER A 93 23.46 -29.04 3.24
C SER A 93 23.40 -27.58 2.78
N ILE A 94 22.53 -26.76 3.37
CA ILE A 94 22.40 -25.34 3.01
C ILE A 94 23.60 -24.55 3.55
N LEU A 95 24.10 -24.88 4.74
CA LEU A 95 25.29 -24.24 5.32
C LEU A 95 26.56 -24.60 4.53
N GLN A 96 26.71 -25.87 4.16
CA GLN A 96 27.81 -26.32 3.29
C GLN A 96 27.78 -25.62 1.93
N LEU A 97 26.60 -25.44 1.35
CA LEU A 97 26.43 -24.73 0.08
C LEU A 97 26.86 -23.25 0.16
N ILE A 98 26.57 -22.58 1.28
CA ILE A 98 26.99 -21.19 1.52
C ILE A 98 28.52 -21.11 1.64
N GLN A 99 29.13 -22.03 2.39
CA GLN A 99 30.60 -22.10 2.51
C GLN A 99 31.26 -22.37 1.16
N GLN A 100 30.74 -23.30 0.36
CA GLN A 100 31.24 -23.58 -1.00
C GLN A 100 31.10 -22.37 -1.94
N TRP A 101 30.05 -21.55 -1.78
CA TRP A 101 29.91 -20.31 -2.54
C TRP A 101 30.93 -19.24 -2.14
N GLN A 102 31.24 -19.14 -0.85
CA GLN A 102 32.24 -18.20 -0.34
C GLN A 102 33.66 -18.60 -0.74
N ALA A 103 33.96 -19.91 -0.75
CA ALA A 103 35.24 -20.48 -1.15
C ALA A 103 35.49 -20.55 -2.67
N LEU A 104 34.49 -20.24 -3.49
CA LEU A 104 34.58 -20.28 -4.94
C LEU A 104 35.45 -19.15 -5.51
N ASP A 105 36.34 -19.50 -6.45
CA ASP A 105 37.16 -18.55 -7.19
C ASP A 105 36.34 -17.48 -7.92
N ASP A 106 36.89 -16.27 -8.01
CA ASP A 106 36.21 -15.14 -8.65
C ASP A 106 35.92 -15.36 -10.15
N SER A 107 36.72 -16.18 -10.83
CA SER A 107 36.46 -16.56 -12.24
C SER A 107 35.19 -17.42 -12.39
N SER A 108 34.97 -18.34 -11.45
CA SER A 108 33.80 -19.21 -11.41
C SER A 108 32.57 -18.45 -10.91
N ARG A 109 32.73 -17.59 -9.90
CA ARG A 109 31.68 -16.68 -9.41
C ARG A 109 31.22 -15.71 -10.51
N SER A 110 32.15 -15.21 -11.32
CA SER A 110 31.87 -14.33 -12.46
C SER A 110 30.99 -14.97 -13.53
N LYS A 111 31.07 -16.29 -13.75
CA LYS A 111 30.17 -17.00 -14.70
C LYS A 111 28.71 -16.91 -14.27
N TYR A 112 28.44 -17.01 -12.97
CA TYR A 112 27.09 -16.85 -12.42
C TYR A 112 26.68 -15.38 -12.34
N SER A 113 27.60 -14.50 -11.96
CA SER A 113 27.36 -13.04 -11.89
C SER A 113 27.09 -12.41 -13.25
N ARG A 114 27.71 -12.90 -14.34
CA ARG A 114 27.41 -12.45 -15.70
C ARG A 114 25.99 -12.82 -16.13
N LYS A 115 25.47 -13.96 -15.67
CA LYS A 115 24.10 -14.41 -15.97
C LYS A 115 23.05 -13.65 -15.17
N SER A 116 23.38 -13.22 -13.95
CA SER A 116 22.53 -12.39 -13.09
C SER A 116 22.87 -10.90 -13.14
N SER A 117 23.71 -10.46 -14.10
CA SER A 117 24.17 -9.08 -14.16
C SER A 117 22.99 -8.13 -14.28
N ARG A 118 23.04 -7.00 -13.58
CA ARG A 118 21.95 -6.02 -13.59
C ARG A 118 21.84 -5.36 -14.97
N CYS A 119 20.66 -4.82 -15.25
CA CYS A 119 20.52 -3.88 -16.36
C CYS A 119 21.53 -2.75 -16.16
N PRO A 120 22.20 -2.25 -17.21
CA PRO A 120 22.97 -1.02 -17.11
C PRO A 120 22.10 0.09 -16.51
N GLU A 121 22.73 0.96 -15.72
CA GLU A 121 22.04 2.10 -15.10
C GLU A 121 21.40 3.01 -16.17
N PRO A 122 20.25 3.66 -15.89
CA PRO A 122 19.67 4.62 -16.80
C PRO A 122 20.67 5.73 -17.18
N SER A 123 20.53 6.27 -18.39
CA SER A 123 21.31 7.41 -18.90
C SER A 123 21.40 8.57 -17.91
N LEU A 124 20.28 8.97 -17.31
CA LEU A 124 20.22 10.07 -16.34
C LEU A 124 21.01 9.81 -15.05
N GLY A 125 21.27 8.55 -14.70
CA GLY A 125 22.09 8.20 -13.53
C GLY A 125 23.60 8.27 -13.79
N GLN A 126 24.02 8.18 -15.06
CA GLN A 126 25.44 8.23 -15.45
C GLN A 126 25.82 9.56 -16.09
N LEU A 127 24.90 10.17 -16.83
CA LEU A 127 25.11 11.33 -17.66
C LEU A 127 24.19 12.46 -17.22
N ARG A 128 24.80 13.55 -16.76
CA ARG A 128 24.13 14.78 -16.40
C ARG A 128 23.34 15.35 -17.60
N PRO A 129 22.00 15.51 -17.52
CA PRO A 129 21.17 15.93 -18.65
C PRO A 129 21.35 17.39 -19.04
N ASP A 130 21.86 18.22 -18.14
CA ASP A 130 22.17 19.63 -18.37
C ASP A 130 23.42 19.82 -19.25
N VAL A 131 24.39 18.89 -19.15
CA VAL A 131 25.68 18.95 -19.87
C VAL A 131 25.70 18.00 -21.08
N CYS A 132 25.16 16.80 -20.91
CA CYS A 132 25.26 15.74 -21.91
C CYS A 132 24.05 15.71 -22.82
N PHE A 133 24.25 16.19 -24.06
CA PHE A 133 23.21 16.20 -25.08
C PHE A 133 22.75 14.77 -25.42
N GLY A 134 21.44 14.56 -25.50
CA GLY A 134 20.85 13.24 -25.69
C GLY A 134 20.71 12.39 -24.42
N SER A 135 21.20 12.85 -23.25
CA SER A 135 20.87 12.22 -21.96
C SER A 135 19.43 12.55 -21.57
N VAL A 136 18.51 11.64 -21.91
CA VAL A 136 17.07 11.79 -21.63
C VAL A 136 16.55 10.63 -20.78
N SER A 137 15.31 10.71 -20.31
CA SER A 137 14.67 9.57 -19.63
C SER A 137 14.37 8.42 -20.62
N GLU A 138 14.40 7.17 -20.15
CA GLU A 138 14.06 6.01 -20.99
C GLU A 138 12.63 6.08 -21.53
N ASN A 139 11.70 6.63 -20.73
CA ASN A 139 10.32 6.81 -21.17
C ASN A 139 10.24 7.83 -22.31
N PHE A 140 10.88 8.98 -22.16
CA PHE A 140 10.92 10.00 -23.22
C PHE A 140 11.58 9.47 -24.49
N HIS A 141 12.69 8.73 -24.37
CA HIS A 141 13.33 8.06 -25.50
C HIS A 141 12.38 7.07 -26.18
N SER A 142 11.67 6.23 -25.41
CA SER A 142 10.69 5.28 -25.96
C SER A 142 9.53 5.98 -26.69
N ILE A 143 8.98 7.04 -26.11
CA ILE A 143 7.91 7.85 -26.72
C ILE A 143 8.42 8.49 -28.01
N THR A 144 9.63 9.05 -27.99
CA THR A 144 10.27 9.69 -29.16
C THR A 144 10.46 8.70 -30.29
N GLU A 145 11.05 7.53 -30.03
CA GLU A 145 11.27 6.53 -31.08
C GLU A 145 9.95 5.97 -31.63
N LYS A 146 8.94 5.74 -30.79
CA LYS A 146 7.59 5.35 -31.26
C LYS A 146 6.97 6.43 -32.15
N TYR A 147 7.12 7.69 -31.78
CA TYR A 147 6.62 8.82 -32.57
C TYR A 147 7.33 8.91 -33.93
N LEU A 148 8.66 8.84 -33.96
CA LEU A 148 9.46 8.85 -35.19
C LEU A 148 9.12 7.68 -36.12
N GLN A 149 8.86 6.49 -35.56
CA GLN A 149 8.41 5.32 -36.33
C GLN A 149 7.00 5.50 -36.92
N SER A 150 6.12 6.22 -36.23
CA SER A 150 4.76 6.52 -36.69
C SER A 150 4.72 7.61 -37.77
N GLU A 151 5.54 8.66 -37.63
CA GLU A 151 5.66 9.76 -38.60
C GLU A 151 6.42 9.36 -39.87
N GLY A 152 7.41 8.46 -39.77
CA GLY A 152 8.10 7.93 -40.94
C GLY A 152 7.17 7.25 -41.97
N ARG A 153 5.93 6.90 -41.58
CA ARG A 153 4.89 6.36 -42.46
C ARG A 153 4.01 7.45 -43.11
N ARG A 154 4.01 8.68 -42.57
CA ARG A 154 3.25 9.84 -43.04
C ARG A 154 4.20 10.81 -43.75
N LYS A 155 4.75 10.40 -44.90
CA LYS A 155 5.57 11.30 -45.72
C LYS A 155 4.69 12.41 -46.31
N GLN A 156 4.64 13.56 -45.64
CA GLN A 156 4.15 14.79 -46.25
C GLN A 156 5.11 15.97 -46.08
N ASP A 157 6.01 16.00 -45.08
CA ASP A 157 6.92 17.13 -44.87
C ASP A 157 8.41 16.72 -44.74
N SER A 158 9.27 17.61 -45.25
CA SER A 158 10.69 17.46 -45.60
C SER A 158 11.68 17.37 -44.42
N ILE A 159 11.21 17.17 -43.19
CA ILE A 159 12.09 17.21 -42.01
C ILE A 159 12.76 15.85 -41.81
N ASP A 160 14.10 15.87 -41.81
CA ASP A 160 14.91 14.68 -41.52
C ASP A 160 14.63 14.14 -40.10
N THR A 161 14.47 12.82 -40.00
CA THR A 161 14.19 12.10 -38.75
C THR A 161 15.26 12.29 -37.68
N ASN A 162 16.53 12.43 -38.08
CA ASN A 162 17.62 12.67 -37.14
C ASN A 162 17.58 14.10 -36.61
N SER A 163 17.31 15.06 -37.50
CA SER A 163 17.10 16.47 -37.14
C SER A 163 15.93 16.64 -36.17
N LEU A 164 14.80 15.95 -36.41
CA LEU A 164 13.65 15.96 -35.50
C LEU A 164 13.99 15.34 -34.14
N ARG A 165 14.73 14.22 -34.11
CA ARG A 165 15.20 13.61 -32.85
C ARG A 165 16.07 14.57 -32.04
N GLN A 166 17.02 15.24 -32.69
CA GLN A 166 17.89 16.24 -32.06
C GLN A 166 17.08 17.40 -31.51
N LEU A 167 16.07 17.90 -32.25
CA LEU A 167 15.19 18.95 -31.78
C LEU A 167 14.39 18.54 -30.54
N LEU A 168 13.89 17.30 -30.49
CA LEU A 168 13.18 16.77 -29.32
C LEU A 168 14.10 16.63 -28.10
N HIS A 169 15.34 16.18 -28.30
CA HIS A 169 16.34 16.15 -27.23
C HIS A 169 16.73 17.55 -26.75
N TYR A 170 16.82 18.52 -27.67
CA TYR A 170 17.04 19.91 -27.32
C TYR A 170 15.88 20.49 -26.49
N LYS A 171 14.63 20.22 -26.90
CA LYS A 171 13.45 20.61 -26.14
C LYS A 171 13.46 20.00 -24.74
N TRP A 172 13.81 18.71 -24.61
CA TRP A 172 13.96 18.06 -23.30
C TRP A 172 14.98 18.78 -22.40
N GLN A 173 16.17 19.07 -22.92
CA GLN A 173 17.23 19.75 -22.15
C GLN A 173 16.80 21.17 -21.73
N ARG A 174 16.00 21.86 -22.55
CA ARG A 174 15.42 23.17 -22.21
C ARG A 174 14.23 23.11 -21.25
N SER A 175 13.66 21.93 -21.02
CA SER A 175 12.54 21.72 -20.10
C SER A 175 12.97 21.11 -18.76
N LEU A 176 14.27 21.17 -18.45
CA LEU A 176 14.78 20.81 -17.14
C LEU A 176 14.35 21.87 -16.11
N CYS A 177 14.12 21.42 -14.87
CA CYS A 177 13.86 22.32 -13.75
C CYS A 177 15.16 23.09 -13.42
N ASP A 178 15.03 24.40 -13.19
CA ASP A 178 16.17 25.25 -12.88
C ASP A 178 16.74 24.91 -11.49
N PRO A 179 18.08 24.90 -11.34
CA PRO A 179 18.70 24.72 -10.04
C PRO A 179 18.29 25.85 -9.07
N GLY A 180 17.84 25.48 -7.87
CA GLY A 180 17.38 26.44 -6.86
C GLY A 180 15.87 26.66 -6.83
N GLU A 181 15.11 26.03 -7.72
CA GLU A 181 13.64 26.04 -7.69
C GLU A 181 13.12 25.47 -6.36
N ALA A 182 12.12 26.13 -5.76
CA ALA A 182 11.53 25.75 -4.47
C ALA A 182 10.56 24.56 -4.60
N VAL A 183 11.03 23.43 -5.13
CA VAL A 183 10.22 22.23 -5.42
C VAL A 183 9.46 21.69 -4.21
N GLY A 184 9.99 21.89 -3.00
CA GLY A 184 9.30 21.51 -1.75
C GLY A 184 8.03 22.33 -1.49
N LEU A 185 8.09 23.65 -1.65
CA LEU A 185 6.94 24.54 -1.49
C LEU A 185 5.92 24.30 -2.62
N LEU A 186 6.39 24.17 -3.86
CA LEU A 186 5.53 23.87 -5.00
C LEU A 186 4.78 22.55 -4.82
N ALA A 187 5.48 21.49 -4.37
CA ALA A 187 4.85 20.20 -4.09
C ALA A 187 3.82 20.30 -2.96
N ALA A 188 4.13 21.04 -1.89
CA ALA A 188 3.20 21.25 -0.78
C ALA A 188 1.93 21.99 -1.24
N GLN A 189 2.07 23.07 -2.01
CA GLN A 189 0.91 23.80 -2.56
C GLN A 189 0.12 22.94 -3.55
N SER A 190 0.80 22.20 -4.42
CA SER A 190 0.17 21.32 -5.43
C SER A 190 -0.66 20.20 -4.82
N ILE A 191 -0.41 19.83 -3.57
CA ILE A 191 -1.23 18.87 -2.81
C ILE A 191 -2.27 19.62 -1.98
N GLY A 192 -1.88 20.68 -1.27
CA GLY A 192 -2.73 21.41 -0.33
C GLY A 192 -3.89 22.14 -0.99
N GLU A 193 -3.64 22.89 -2.07
CA GLU A 193 -4.65 23.66 -2.79
C GLU A 193 -5.78 22.78 -3.33
N PRO A 194 -5.53 21.70 -4.11
CA PRO A 194 -6.62 20.83 -4.56
C PRO A 194 -7.26 20.01 -3.44
N SER A 195 -6.57 19.76 -2.32
CA SER A 195 -7.17 19.06 -1.17
C SER A 195 -8.36 19.82 -0.59
N THR A 196 -8.33 21.16 -0.61
CA THR A 196 -9.47 21.98 -0.19
C THR A 196 -10.72 21.69 -1.05
N GLN A 197 -10.53 21.52 -2.36
CA GLN A 197 -11.61 21.18 -3.30
C GLN A 197 -12.15 19.75 -3.11
N MET A 198 -11.29 18.80 -2.69
CA MET A 198 -11.74 17.43 -2.40
C MET A 198 -12.75 17.35 -1.26
N THR A 199 -12.69 18.30 -0.32
CA THR A 199 -13.64 18.37 0.81
C THR A 199 -15.06 18.62 0.32
N LEU A 200 -15.24 19.59 -0.58
CA LEU A 200 -16.56 19.95 -1.12
C LEU A 200 -17.17 18.84 -1.99
N ASN A 201 -16.33 18.10 -2.74
CA ASN A 201 -16.81 16.99 -3.57
C ASN A 201 -17.30 15.78 -2.75
N THR A 202 -16.82 15.58 -1.51
CA THR A 202 -17.15 14.38 -0.72
C THR A 202 -18.52 14.49 -0.04
N PHE A 203 -18.98 15.70 0.31
CA PHE A 203 -20.29 15.89 0.95
C PHE A 203 -21.48 15.62 0.02
N HIS A 204 -21.34 15.83 -1.30
CA HIS A 204 -22.41 15.51 -2.26
C HIS A 204 -22.53 13.99 -2.57
N PHE A 205 -21.50 13.19 -2.27
CA PHE A 205 -21.55 11.73 -2.39
C PHE A 205 -21.96 11.00 -1.10
N ALA A 206 -22.02 11.71 0.04
CA ALA A 206 -22.41 11.15 1.34
C ALA A 206 -23.83 10.52 1.36
N GLY A 207 -24.66 10.80 0.34
CA GLY A 207 -25.98 10.17 0.15
C GLY A 207 -25.98 8.86 -0.66
N ARG A 208 -24.84 8.39 -1.19
CA ARG A 208 -24.73 7.07 -1.85
C ARG A 208 -23.84 6.16 -1.02
N GLY A 209 -24.44 5.34 -0.16
CA GLY A 209 -23.78 4.45 0.80
C GLY A 209 -22.95 3.29 0.23
N GLU A 210 -22.32 3.43 -0.94
CA GLU A 210 -21.59 2.34 -1.61
C GLU A 210 -20.06 2.41 -1.50
N MET A 211 -19.46 3.49 -1.00
CA MET A 211 -18.00 3.59 -0.84
C MET A 211 -17.58 4.10 0.55
N ASN A 212 -17.68 3.23 1.55
CA ASN A 212 -17.09 3.39 2.89
C ASN A 212 -15.56 3.14 2.85
N VAL A 213 -14.86 3.87 1.99
CA VAL A 213 -13.41 4.02 2.07
C VAL A 213 -13.18 5.40 2.67
N THR A 214 -12.20 5.55 3.55
CA THR A 214 -11.71 6.86 4.00
C THR A 214 -11.27 7.67 2.77
N LEU A 215 -12.18 8.42 2.15
CA LEU A 215 -11.93 9.17 0.92
C LEU A 215 -11.70 10.64 1.28
N GLY A 216 -10.80 11.30 0.53
CA GLY A 216 -10.51 12.72 0.68
C GLY A 216 -9.48 13.06 1.76
N ILE A 217 -9.73 14.17 2.47
CA ILE A 217 -8.80 14.74 3.47
C ILE A 217 -8.49 13.79 4.64
N PRO A 218 -9.44 13.04 5.23
CA PRO A 218 -9.15 12.18 6.38
C PRO A 218 -8.05 11.14 6.09
N ARG A 219 -8.06 10.56 4.88
CA ARG A 219 -7.02 9.61 4.47
C ARG A 219 -5.69 10.28 4.14
N LEU A 220 -5.73 11.49 3.59
CA LEU A 220 -4.53 12.28 3.35
C LEU A 220 -3.84 12.64 4.68
N ARG A 221 -4.60 13.04 5.70
CA ARG A 221 -4.10 13.27 7.08
C ARG A 221 -3.47 12.02 7.67
N GLU A 222 -4.15 10.88 7.55
CA GLU A 222 -3.68 9.60 8.06
C GLU A 222 -2.33 9.17 7.45
N ILE A 223 -2.14 9.42 6.15
CA ILE A 223 -0.91 9.08 5.42
C ILE A 223 0.20 10.10 5.69
N LEU A 224 -0.07 11.41 5.56
CA LEU A 224 0.96 12.45 5.55
C LEU A 224 1.27 13.05 6.91
N MET A 225 0.26 13.22 7.78
CA MET A 225 0.43 13.96 9.04
C MET A 225 0.69 13.02 10.21
N VAL A 226 -0.11 11.96 10.33
CA VAL A 226 -0.07 11.06 11.49
C VAL A 226 0.84 9.86 11.24
N ALA A 227 0.93 9.39 9.98
CA ALA A 227 1.58 8.13 9.64
C ALA A 227 1.08 6.98 10.55
N SER A 228 -0.24 6.89 10.71
CA SER A 228 -0.86 6.01 11.71
C SER A 228 -0.47 4.55 11.47
N SER A 229 -0.04 3.88 12.55
CA SER A 229 0.17 2.42 12.54
C SER A 229 -1.16 1.66 12.46
N ASN A 230 -2.22 2.20 13.06
CA ASN A 230 -3.56 1.62 13.08
C ASN A 230 -4.46 2.42 12.17
N ILE A 231 -4.58 1.97 10.92
CA ILE A 231 -5.43 2.63 9.93
C ILE A 231 -6.89 2.24 10.13
N LYS A 232 -7.82 3.19 9.95
CA LYS A 232 -9.26 2.95 10.22
C LYS A 232 -9.87 1.89 9.31
N THR A 233 -9.49 1.87 8.04
CA THR A 233 -10.00 0.92 7.03
C THR A 233 -8.84 0.22 6.33
N PRO A 234 -8.20 -0.79 6.96
CA PRO A 234 -7.10 -1.52 6.34
C PRO A 234 -7.59 -2.38 5.18
N MET A 235 -6.92 -2.27 4.03
CA MET A 235 -7.26 -3.06 2.84
C MET A 235 -6.02 -3.74 2.25
N MET A 236 -6.18 -4.98 1.78
CA MET A 236 -5.13 -5.76 1.14
C MET A 236 -5.57 -6.19 -0.26
N ARG A 237 -4.71 -5.94 -1.27
CA ARG A 237 -4.91 -6.41 -2.64
C ARG A 237 -4.05 -7.65 -2.88
N VAL A 238 -4.68 -8.80 -3.09
CA VAL A 238 -3.97 -10.07 -3.34
C VAL A 238 -3.96 -10.35 -4.86
N PRO A 239 -2.81 -10.26 -5.55
CA PRO A 239 -2.74 -10.58 -6.96
C PRO A 239 -2.89 -12.08 -7.17
N VAL A 240 -3.71 -12.47 -8.15
CA VAL A 240 -3.96 -13.87 -8.52
C VAL A 240 -3.53 -14.14 -9.96
N LEU A 241 -3.06 -15.36 -10.22
CA LEU A 241 -2.69 -15.77 -11.57
C LEU A 241 -3.91 -15.76 -12.49
N ASN A 242 -3.75 -15.26 -13.72
CA ASN A 242 -4.82 -15.18 -14.71
C ASN A 242 -5.06 -16.53 -15.41
N THR A 243 -5.35 -17.56 -14.63
CA THR A 243 -5.73 -18.89 -15.13
C THR A 243 -7.12 -19.23 -14.61
N LYS A 244 -7.97 -19.84 -15.45
CA LYS A 244 -9.33 -20.28 -15.02
C LYS A 244 -9.32 -21.10 -13.73
N ARG A 245 -8.32 -21.98 -13.56
CA ARG A 245 -8.12 -22.78 -12.33
C ARG A 245 -7.78 -21.91 -11.11
N ALA A 246 -6.92 -20.92 -11.28
CA ALA A 246 -6.53 -20.01 -10.21
C ALA A 246 -7.69 -19.11 -9.78
N LEU A 247 -8.51 -18.62 -10.72
CA LEU A 247 -9.71 -17.84 -10.41
C LEU A 247 -10.75 -18.64 -9.60
N LYS A 248 -10.99 -19.92 -9.96
CA LYS A 248 -11.86 -20.79 -9.16
C LYS A 248 -11.32 -20.97 -7.74
N ARG A 249 -10.02 -21.25 -7.60
CA ARG A 249 -9.36 -21.37 -6.29
C ARG A 249 -9.41 -20.07 -5.49
N ALA A 250 -9.27 -18.91 -6.14
CA ALA A 250 -9.36 -17.61 -5.49
C ALA A 250 -10.76 -17.35 -4.92
N LYS A 251 -11.84 -17.75 -5.62
CA LYS A 251 -13.20 -17.67 -5.08
C LYS A 251 -13.38 -18.54 -3.83
N THR A 252 -12.86 -19.76 -3.84
CA THR A 252 -12.88 -20.64 -2.66
C THR A 252 -12.03 -20.07 -1.52
N LEU A 253 -10.85 -19.53 -1.83
CA LEU A 253 -9.98 -18.91 -0.85
C LEU A 253 -10.63 -17.68 -0.20
N ARG A 254 -11.31 -16.84 -0.99
CA ARG A 254 -12.09 -15.72 -0.49
C ARG A 254 -13.08 -16.18 0.59
N LYS A 255 -13.88 -17.21 0.30
CA LYS A 255 -14.84 -17.78 1.26
C LYS A 255 -14.16 -18.26 2.56
N LYS A 256 -12.97 -18.85 2.46
CA LYS A 256 -12.19 -19.32 3.63
C LYS A 256 -11.57 -18.19 4.47
N LEU A 257 -11.23 -17.07 3.86
CA LEU A 257 -10.60 -15.93 4.55
C LEU A 257 -11.63 -15.00 5.19
N THR A 258 -12.88 -15.01 4.71
CA THR A 258 -13.97 -14.24 5.31
C THR A 258 -14.27 -14.75 6.72
N ARG A 259 -14.18 -13.86 7.71
CA ARG A 259 -14.67 -14.12 9.08
C ARG A 259 -16.17 -14.37 9.00
N VAL A 260 -16.64 -15.44 9.63
CA VAL A 260 -18.06 -15.75 9.77
C VAL A 260 -18.46 -15.54 11.21
N CYS A 261 -19.52 -14.75 11.44
CA CYS A 261 -20.12 -14.58 12.75
C CYS A 261 -21.20 -15.63 13.02
N LEU A 262 -21.35 -16.06 14.28
CA LEU A 262 -22.35 -17.06 14.68
C LEU A 262 -23.79 -16.60 14.38
N ALA A 263 -24.05 -15.30 14.53
CA ALA A 263 -25.35 -14.69 14.23
C ALA A 263 -25.81 -14.99 12.79
N GLU A 264 -24.88 -15.10 11.85
CA GLU A 264 -25.23 -15.33 10.45
C GLU A 264 -25.57 -16.80 10.11
N VAL A 265 -25.36 -17.74 11.04
CA VAL A 265 -25.75 -19.16 10.87
C VAL A 265 -26.92 -19.54 11.79
N LEU A 266 -27.35 -18.62 12.64
CA LEU A 266 -28.41 -18.81 13.62
C LEU A 266 -29.74 -18.30 13.06
N GLN A 267 -30.78 -19.13 13.13
CA GLN A 267 -32.12 -18.74 12.71
C GLN A 267 -32.88 -18.06 13.84
N LYS A 268 -32.87 -18.67 15.03
CA LYS A 268 -33.48 -18.10 16.24
C LYS A 268 -32.90 -18.71 17.51
N VAL A 269 -33.09 -18.00 18.62
CA VAL A 269 -32.77 -18.49 19.96
C VAL A 269 -34.03 -18.41 20.80
N ASP A 270 -34.51 -19.55 21.26
CA ASP A 270 -35.67 -19.62 22.15
C ASP A 270 -35.17 -19.74 23.60
N VAL A 271 -35.54 -18.79 24.46
CA VAL A 271 -35.19 -18.80 25.89
C VAL A 271 -36.46 -18.97 26.69
N VAL A 272 -36.53 -20.04 27.48
CA VAL A 272 -37.64 -20.31 28.39
C VAL A 272 -37.12 -20.28 29.82
N GLU A 273 -37.60 -19.31 30.59
CA GLU A 273 -37.33 -19.20 32.03
C GLU A 273 -38.42 -19.94 32.80
N THR A 274 -38.01 -20.76 33.76
CA THR A 274 -38.92 -21.44 34.69
C THR A 274 -38.42 -21.24 36.11
N LEU A 275 -39.31 -20.74 36.98
CA LEU A 275 -39.04 -20.63 38.41
C LEU A 275 -39.52 -21.92 39.09
N ARG A 276 -38.63 -22.60 39.80
CA ARG A 276 -38.97 -23.73 40.67
C ARG A 276 -38.66 -23.35 42.12
N ILE A 277 -39.59 -23.66 43.00
CA ILE A 277 -39.44 -23.46 44.43
C ILE A 277 -39.44 -24.86 45.05
N GLU A 278 -38.28 -25.34 45.44
CA GLU A 278 -38.08 -26.62 46.14
C GLU A 278 -37.35 -26.30 47.47
N ASP A 279 -37.85 -26.83 48.59
CA ASP A 279 -37.24 -26.74 49.93
C ASP A 279 -36.77 -25.32 50.35
N HIS A 280 -37.63 -24.31 50.18
CA HIS A 280 -37.36 -22.88 50.45
C HIS A 280 -36.25 -22.23 49.59
N LEU A 281 -35.67 -22.94 48.62
CA LEU A 281 -34.73 -22.39 47.64
C LEU A 281 -35.47 -22.02 46.35
N LYS A 282 -35.34 -20.74 45.93
CA LYS A 282 -35.87 -20.25 44.65
C LYS A 282 -34.85 -20.52 43.54
N LEU A 283 -35.08 -21.54 42.71
CA LEU A 283 -34.23 -21.88 41.58
C LEU A 283 -34.83 -21.32 40.28
N ARG A 284 -34.04 -20.50 39.56
CA ARG A 284 -34.38 -20.05 38.21
C ARG A 284 -33.68 -20.94 37.20
N THR A 285 -34.45 -21.69 36.42
CA THR A 285 -33.95 -22.57 35.36
C THR A 285 -34.17 -21.91 34.01
N PHE A 286 -33.09 -21.67 33.27
CA PHE A 286 -33.12 -21.14 31.91
C PHE A 286 -32.88 -22.27 30.91
N LYS A 287 -33.88 -22.56 30.07
CA LYS A 287 -33.73 -23.46 28.92
C LYS A 287 -33.51 -22.62 27.67
N VAL A 288 -32.29 -22.63 27.16
CA VAL A 288 -31.89 -21.90 25.94
C VAL A 288 -31.77 -22.89 24.79
N THR A 289 -32.55 -22.71 23.73
CA THR A 289 -32.55 -23.54 22.53
C THR A 289 -32.04 -22.73 21.35
N PHE A 290 -30.94 -23.17 20.74
CA PHE A 290 -30.36 -22.53 19.56
C PHE A 290 -30.84 -23.24 18.29
N ASN A 291 -31.58 -22.53 17.44
CA ASN A 291 -32.08 -23.07 16.19
C ASN A 291 -31.20 -22.53 15.06
N PHE A 292 -30.45 -23.44 14.43
CA PHE A 292 -29.54 -23.11 13.34
C PHE A 292 -30.25 -23.19 11.98
N LEU A 293 -29.73 -22.44 11.02
CA LEU A 293 -30.16 -22.56 9.63
C LEU A 293 -29.87 -23.97 9.08
N PRO A 294 -30.61 -24.44 8.06
CA PRO A 294 -30.31 -25.71 7.40
C PRO A 294 -28.88 -25.73 6.83
N PRO A 295 -28.18 -26.88 6.85
CA PRO A 295 -26.78 -26.98 6.42
C PRO A 295 -26.56 -26.53 4.98
N ASP A 296 -27.50 -26.80 4.08
CA ASP A 296 -27.40 -26.46 2.66
C ASP A 296 -27.24 -24.95 2.42
N ARG A 297 -27.71 -24.11 3.35
CA ARG A 297 -27.70 -22.64 3.20
C ARG A 297 -26.36 -22.01 3.53
N TYR A 298 -25.54 -22.63 4.36
CA TYR A 298 -24.24 -22.06 4.76
C TYR A 298 -23.04 -22.90 4.31
N CYS A 299 -23.23 -24.19 4.01
CA CYS A 299 -22.16 -25.08 3.55
C CYS A 299 -21.51 -24.56 2.25
N GLU A 300 -22.30 -24.12 1.27
CA GLU A 300 -21.76 -23.64 0.00
C GLU A 300 -21.11 -22.26 0.11
N ASP A 301 -21.76 -21.34 0.82
CA ASP A 301 -21.34 -19.94 0.89
C ASP A 301 -20.20 -19.69 1.85
N LYS A 302 -20.23 -20.38 3.00
CA LYS A 302 -19.29 -20.15 4.11
C LYS A 302 -18.29 -21.29 4.31
N LEU A 303 -18.48 -22.42 3.60
CA LEU A 303 -17.62 -23.61 3.71
C LEU A 303 -17.50 -24.14 5.14
N LEU A 304 -18.60 -24.04 5.92
CA LEU A 304 -18.68 -24.50 7.30
C LEU A 304 -19.42 -25.83 7.39
N THR A 305 -19.01 -26.68 8.34
CA THR A 305 -19.72 -27.91 8.68
C THR A 305 -20.46 -27.77 10.02
N PRO A 306 -21.57 -28.50 10.25
CA PRO A 306 -22.29 -28.47 11.53
C PRO A 306 -21.38 -28.77 12.74
N HIS A 307 -20.45 -29.72 12.58
CA HIS A 307 -19.49 -30.08 13.64
C HIS A 307 -18.59 -28.91 14.04
N GLN A 308 -18.16 -28.07 13.09
CA GLN A 308 -17.34 -26.89 13.41
C GLN A 308 -18.12 -25.84 14.19
N ILE A 309 -19.41 -25.67 13.88
CA ILE A 309 -20.29 -24.75 14.61
C ILE A 309 -20.47 -25.24 16.05
N LEU A 310 -20.77 -26.53 16.24
CA LEU A 310 -20.92 -27.11 17.58
C LEU A 310 -19.62 -27.04 18.38
N TYR A 311 -18.48 -27.32 17.75
CA TYR A 311 -17.16 -27.19 18.39
C TYR A 311 -16.88 -25.75 18.86
N PHE A 312 -17.25 -24.75 18.05
CA PHE A 312 -17.15 -23.34 18.44
C PHE A 312 -18.11 -22.98 19.57
N MET A 313 -19.35 -23.51 19.53
CA MET A 313 -20.35 -23.31 20.56
C MET A 313 -19.83 -23.80 21.93
N GLU A 314 -19.34 -25.04 21.96
CA GLU A 314 -18.83 -25.70 23.17
C GLU A 314 -17.60 -25.00 23.76
N ASN A 315 -16.61 -24.69 22.93
CA ASN A 315 -15.31 -24.24 23.43
C ASN A 315 -15.22 -22.73 23.66
N ARG A 316 -15.97 -21.92 22.91
CA ARG A 316 -15.82 -20.46 22.92
C ARG A 316 -17.12 -19.75 23.29
N PHE A 317 -18.23 -20.06 22.61
CA PHE A 317 -19.47 -19.31 22.81
C PHE A 317 -20.02 -19.47 24.23
N PHE A 318 -20.15 -20.70 24.76
CA PHE A 318 -20.69 -20.89 26.10
C PHE A 318 -19.79 -20.30 27.19
N ARG A 319 -18.45 -20.30 27.00
CA ARG A 319 -17.54 -19.60 27.92
C ARG A 319 -17.82 -18.11 27.95
N LEU A 320 -17.94 -17.47 26.78
CA LEU A 320 -18.27 -16.05 26.66
C LEU A 320 -19.66 -15.73 27.23
N LEU A 321 -20.65 -16.59 26.97
CA LEU A 321 -22.01 -16.43 27.48
C LEU A 321 -22.04 -16.50 29.01
N LEU A 322 -21.37 -17.49 29.61
CA LEU A 322 -21.30 -17.63 31.06
C LEU A 322 -20.54 -16.48 31.71
N GLU A 323 -19.47 -15.98 31.08
CA GLU A 323 -18.75 -14.81 31.55
C GLU A 323 -19.63 -13.54 31.51
N ALA A 324 -20.41 -13.36 30.44
CA ALA A 324 -21.36 -12.25 30.31
C ALA A 324 -22.48 -12.34 31.36
N ILE A 325 -23.02 -13.54 31.61
CA ILE A 325 -24.02 -13.76 32.66
C ILE A 325 -23.43 -13.43 34.04
N LYS A 326 -22.21 -13.88 34.35
CA LYS A 326 -21.53 -13.57 35.61
C LYS A 326 -21.31 -12.07 35.80
N LYS A 327 -20.85 -11.36 34.76
CA LYS A 327 -20.69 -9.90 34.80
C LYS A 327 -22.02 -9.20 35.06
N ARG A 328 -23.10 -9.64 34.41
CA ARG A 328 -24.44 -9.04 34.58
C ARG A 328 -25.06 -9.35 35.93
N SER A 329 -24.90 -10.58 36.45
CA SER A 329 -25.38 -10.96 37.78
C SER A 329 -24.63 -10.24 38.89
N ALA A 330 -23.31 -10.04 38.75
CA ALA A 330 -22.52 -9.26 39.69
C ALA A 330 -22.95 -7.79 39.72
N LYS A 331 -23.21 -7.20 38.54
CA LYS A 331 -23.73 -5.82 38.43
C LYS A 331 -25.14 -5.67 39.06
N LEU A 332 -26.01 -6.66 38.88
CA LEU A 332 -27.33 -6.68 39.52
C LEU A 332 -27.26 -6.89 41.04
N ALA A 333 -26.32 -7.70 41.53
CA ALA A 333 -26.08 -7.88 42.96
C ALA A 333 -25.55 -6.60 43.62
N SER A 334 -24.61 -5.88 42.99
CA SER A 334 -24.10 -4.61 43.51
C SER A 334 -25.14 -3.49 43.54
N ILE A 335 -26.15 -3.56 42.68
CA ILE A 335 -27.27 -2.60 42.72
C ILE A 335 -28.23 -2.96 43.87
N ALA A 336 -28.52 -4.25 44.06
CA ALA A 336 -29.38 -4.71 45.15
C ALA A 336 -28.77 -4.49 46.55
N ASP A 337 -27.44 -4.52 46.70
CA ASP A 337 -26.77 -4.19 47.97
C ASP A 337 -26.82 -2.69 48.31
N ASN A 338 -26.91 -1.81 47.30
CA ASN A 338 -27.07 -0.36 47.53
C ASN A 338 -28.50 0.02 47.92
N ASP A 339 -29.50 -0.79 47.55
CA ASP A 339 -30.90 -0.58 47.93
C ASP A 339 -31.25 -1.14 49.33
N ALA A 340 -30.33 -1.88 49.97
CA ALA A 340 -30.53 -2.47 51.30
C ALA A 340 -30.03 -1.59 52.47
N GLU A 341 -29.29 -0.52 52.20
CA GLU A 341 -28.93 0.53 53.17
C GLU A 341 -29.59 1.87 52.78
N GLY A 342 -30.91 1.97 52.93
CA GLY A 342 -31.62 3.18 52.55
C GLY A 342 -33.07 3.25 52.99
N THR A 343 -33.33 3.16 54.30
CA THR A 343 -34.59 3.68 54.86
C THR A 343 -34.31 5.03 55.52
N ALA A 344 -34.42 6.12 54.76
CA ALA A 344 -34.91 7.44 55.20
C ALA A 344 -34.84 8.45 54.03
N ASP A 345 -36.02 8.96 53.67
CA ASP A 345 -36.31 10.28 53.10
C ASP A 345 -35.59 10.74 51.81
N ASN A 346 -36.27 10.72 50.67
CA ASN A 346 -37.11 11.84 50.20
C ASN A 346 -37.66 11.59 48.79
N ALA A 347 -38.88 12.06 48.55
CA ALA A 347 -39.52 12.09 47.24
C ALA A 347 -38.82 13.10 46.31
N GLY A 348 -38.59 12.73 45.05
CA GLY A 348 -38.06 13.64 44.04
C GLY A 348 -37.86 12.99 42.67
N LEU A 349 -38.92 13.09 41.86
CA LEU A 349 -39.01 13.09 40.39
C LEU A 349 -38.02 12.32 39.51
N ASP A 350 -38.63 11.53 38.62
CA ASP A 350 -38.12 10.85 37.43
C ASP A 350 -37.13 11.68 36.58
N ASP A 351 -36.03 11.05 36.21
CA ASP A 351 -35.42 11.17 34.88
C ASP A 351 -34.97 9.78 34.42
N VAL A 352 -35.82 9.15 33.61
CA VAL A 352 -35.50 7.92 32.90
C VAL A 352 -34.68 8.31 31.66
N GLU A 353 -33.36 8.29 31.79
CA GLU A 353 -32.47 8.29 30.63
C GLU A 353 -32.67 6.97 29.87
N VAL A 354 -33.27 7.06 28.69
CA VAL A 354 -33.31 5.99 27.70
C VAL A 354 -31.91 5.89 27.08
N GLU A 355 -31.07 5.00 27.60
CA GLU A 355 -29.83 4.64 26.91
C GLU A 355 -30.16 3.86 25.62
N GLU A 356 -29.75 4.45 24.50
CA GLU A 356 -29.79 3.88 23.16
C GLU A 356 -29.13 2.50 23.12
N GLU A 357 -29.76 1.56 22.40
CA GLU A 357 -29.21 0.26 22.06
C GLU A 357 -27.84 0.40 21.37
N ARG A 358 -26.76 0.22 22.12
CA ARG A 358 -25.43 0.05 21.55
C ARG A 358 -25.33 -1.34 20.92
N GLU A 359 -25.42 -1.35 19.60
CA GLU A 359 -24.96 -2.43 18.73
C GLU A 359 -23.56 -2.89 19.19
N ILE A 360 -23.40 -4.17 19.52
CA ILE A 360 -22.14 -4.75 19.96
C ILE A 360 -21.19 -4.81 18.77
N VAL A 361 -20.52 -3.68 18.49
CA VAL A 361 -19.34 -3.61 17.65
C VAL A 361 -18.13 -3.76 18.57
N ASP A 362 -17.26 -4.69 18.21
CA ASP A 362 -16.06 -5.12 18.94
C ASP A 362 -15.02 -3.97 18.93
N ASP A 363 -15.24 -2.94 19.75
CA ASP A 363 -14.33 -1.80 19.94
C ASP A 363 -13.24 -2.17 20.96
N GLN A 364 -12.14 -2.71 20.44
CA GLN A 364 -10.83 -2.48 21.04
C GLN A 364 -10.08 -1.46 20.17
N ALA A 365 -10.09 -0.20 20.61
CA ALA A 365 -8.99 0.76 20.63
C ALA A 365 -9.52 2.19 20.44
N ASN A 366 -9.76 2.91 21.54
CA ASN A 366 -9.71 4.36 21.49
C ASN A 366 -9.41 4.96 22.88
N GLU A 367 -8.12 5.07 23.19
CA GLU A 367 -7.65 6.07 24.15
C GLU A 367 -6.61 6.96 23.45
N GLY A 368 -6.85 8.27 23.51
CA GLY A 368 -5.86 9.31 23.24
C GLY A 368 -5.94 9.96 21.86
N ASP A 369 -6.70 11.06 21.74
CA ASP A 369 -6.14 12.42 21.84
C ASP A 369 -7.17 13.43 21.30
N ALA A 370 -7.84 14.14 22.20
CA ALA A 370 -8.86 15.13 21.89
C ALA A 370 -8.22 16.53 21.92
N ASP A 371 -8.05 17.14 20.75
CA ASP A 371 -7.58 18.51 20.63
C ASP A 371 -8.71 19.50 21.01
N ALA A 372 -8.35 20.54 21.76
CA ALA A 372 -9.23 21.41 22.55
C ALA A 372 -10.14 22.37 21.76
N SER A 373 -10.33 22.13 20.45
CA SER A 373 -11.12 23.00 19.57
C SER A 373 -12.55 22.50 19.32
N ASP A 374 -12.82 21.20 19.47
CA ASP A 374 -14.16 20.63 19.27
C ASP A 374 -15.06 20.74 20.52
N ALA A 375 -14.47 20.80 21.73
CA ALA A 375 -15.24 20.97 22.97
C ALA A 375 -16.00 22.31 23.02
N LYS A 376 -15.38 23.40 22.55
CA LYS A 376 -16.00 24.73 22.52
C LYS A 376 -17.15 24.89 21.51
N ARG A 377 -17.30 23.97 20.55
CA ARG A 377 -18.41 24.01 19.59
C ARG A 377 -19.66 23.30 20.09
N LYS A 378 -19.53 22.34 21.01
CA LYS A 378 -20.68 21.62 21.59
C LYS A 378 -21.40 22.44 22.66
N ASP A 379 -20.66 23.15 23.52
CA ASP A 379 -21.28 23.98 24.57
C ASP A 379 -22.17 25.10 24.00
N LYS A 380 -21.82 25.65 22.83
CA LYS A 380 -22.59 26.71 22.18
C LYS A 380 -23.88 26.26 21.50
N GLN A 381 -24.09 24.96 21.29
CA GLN A 381 -25.30 24.42 20.67
C GLN A 381 -26.32 23.88 21.68
N GLN A 382 -25.95 23.75 22.95
CA GLN A 382 -26.86 23.35 24.02
C GLN A 382 -27.53 24.53 24.74
N GLU A 383 -27.12 25.77 24.44
CA GLU A 383 -27.71 27.00 25.01
C GLU A 383 -28.83 27.61 24.14
N GLU A 384 -29.10 27.07 22.95
CA GLU A 384 -30.17 27.52 22.04
C GLU A 384 -31.06 26.34 21.58
N VAL A 385 -31.69 25.60 22.52
CA VAL A 385 -32.99 24.93 22.31
C VAL A 385 -33.73 24.86 23.64
#